data_AF-A0A2X3G8A3-F1
#
_entry.id   AF-A0A2X3G8A3-F1
#
_cell.length_a   1.000
_cell.length_b   1.000
_cell.length_c   1.000
_cell.angle_alpha   90.00
_cell.angle_beta   90.00
_cell.angle_gamma   90.00
#
_symmetry.space_group_name_H-M   'P 1'
#
loop_
_entity.id
_entity.type
_entity.pdbx_description
1 polymer ?
#
loop_
_entity_poly.entity_id
_entity_poly.type
_entity_poly.pdbx_seq_one_letter_code
_entity_poly.pdbx_strand_id
1 'polypeptide(L)' 'MQFTEREKKVIQLISNGEAVASIGRSLNLHIKTIYQIRLNLIKKLGCSGRTDFFNISRSETFKSWSQIHL' A
#
# COMPACT_ATOMS: atom_id res chain seq x y z
N MET A 1 -15.84 0.42 -0.54
CA MET A 1 -14.71 1.18 -1.12
C MET A 1 -13.92 0.25 -2.02
N GLN A 2 -13.53 0.66 -3.23
CA GLN A 2 -12.85 -0.22 -4.19
C GLN A 2 -11.41 0.26 -4.43
N PHE A 3 -10.45 -0.68 -4.35
CA PHE A 3 -9.06 -0.46 -4.75
C PHE A 3 -8.90 -0.75 -6.24
N THR A 4 -8.14 0.10 -6.91
CA THR A 4 -7.67 -0.18 -8.27
C THR A 4 -6.61 -1.26 -8.26
N GLU A 5 -6.40 -1.94 -9.40
CA GLU A 5 -5.36 -2.97 -9.53
C GLU A 5 -3.94 -2.46 -9.21
N ARG A 6 -3.66 -1.18 -9.48
CA ARG A 6 -2.39 -0.55 -9.10
C ARG A 6 -2.27 -0.35 -7.60
N GLU A 7 -3.35 0.10 -6.95
CA GLU A 7 -3.39 0.26 -5.49
C GLU A 7 -3.22 -1.10 -4.79
N LYS A 8 -3.88 -2.15 -5.27
CA LYS A 8 -3.74 -3.52 -4.74
C LYS A 8 -2.29 -4.01 -4.77
N LYS A 9 -1.63 -3.89 -5.92
CA LYS A 9 -0.21 -4.26 -6.08
C LYS A 9 0.69 -3.51 -5.11
N VAL A 10 0.47 -2.20 -4.96
CA VAL A 10 1.24 -1.39 -4.00
C VAL A 10 0.95 -1.83 -2.55
N ILE A 11 -0.31 -2.11 -2.19
CA ILE A 11 -0.64 -2.63 -0.85
C ILE A 11 0.10 -3.94 -0.58
N GLN A 12 0.02 -4.92 -1.50
CA GLN A 12 0.69 -6.22 -1.32
C GLN A 12 2.19 -6.07 -1.09
N LEU A 13 2.87 -5.24 -1.89
CA LEU A 13 4.32 -5.03 -1.73
C LEU A 13 4.66 -4.34 -0.40
N ILE A 14 3.87 -3.36 0.04
CA ILE A 14 4.07 -2.71 1.34
C ILE A 14 3.83 -3.66 2.51
N SER A 15 2.76 -4.47 2.43
CA SER A 15 2.44 -5.50 3.42
C SER A 15 3.56 -6.53 3.54
N ASN A 16 4.23 -6.85 2.43
CA ASN A 16 5.41 -7.73 2.39
C ASN A 16 6.70 -7.05 2.88
N GLY A 17 6.64 -5.78 3.30
CA GLY A 17 7.78 -5.04 3.84
C GLY A 17 8.64 -4.34 2.81
N GLU A 18 8.25 -4.34 1.53
CA GLU A 18 9.02 -3.72 0.46
C GLU A 18 9.12 -2.20 0.66
N ALA A 19 10.32 -1.65 0.49
CA ALA A 19 10.54 -0.21 0.63
C ALA A 19 9.85 0.54 -0.53
N VAL A 20 9.22 1.68 -0.23
CA VAL A 20 8.48 2.49 -1.22
C VAL A 20 9.32 2.86 -2.46
N ALA A 21 10.61 3.11 -2.27
CA ALA A 21 11.54 3.38 -3.37
C ALA A 21 11.81 2.15 -4.25
N SER A 22 11.78 0.95 -3.67
CA SER A 22 11.90 -0.32 -4.40
C SER A 22 10.62 -0.66 -5.16
N ILE A 23 9.44 -0.40 -4.57
CA ILE A 23 8.13 -0.62 -5.23
C ILE A 23 8.05 0.10 -6.59
N GLY A 24 8.57 1.33 -6.67
CA GLY A 24 8.62 2.07 -7.94
C GLY A 24 9.40 1.31 -9.01
N ARG A 25 10.53 0.71 -8.65
CA ARG A 25 11.31 -0.15 -9.56
C ARG A 25 10.57 -1.45 -9.88
N SER A 26 10.03 -2.15 -8.87
CA SER A 26 9.32 -3.42 -9.02
C SER A 26 8.09 -3.31 -9.95
N LEU A 27 7.43 -2.15 -9.96
CA LEU A 27 6.24 -1.89 -10.80
C LEU A 27 6.55 -1.12 -12.09
N ASN A 28 7.82 -0.79 -12.36
CA ASN A 28 8.23 0.11 -13.45
C ASN A 28 7.44 1.45 -13.45
N LEU A 29 7.36 2.07 -12.27
CA LEU A 29 6.65 3.33 -12.02
C LEU A 29 7.60 4.38 -11.47
N HIS A 30 7.40 5.63 -11.91
CA HIS A 30 8.09 6.77 -11.31
C HIS A 30 7.74 6.92 -9.82
N ILE A 31 8.72 7.31 -9.00
CA ILE A 31 8.56 7.35 -7.54
C ILE A 31 7.42 8.28 -7.07
N LYS A 32 7.19 9.40 -7.76
CA LYS A 32 6.06 10.31 -7.48
C LYS A 32 4.71 9.60 -7.61
N THR A 33 4.57 8.65 -8.55
CA THR A 33 3.36 7.85 -8.71
C THR A 33 3.11 6.99 -7.49
N ILE A 34 4.14 6.35 -6.94
CA ILE A 34 4.01 5.55 -5.71
C ILE A 34 3.62 6.44 -4.53
N TYR A 35 4.18 7.65 -4.42
CA TYR A 35 3.79 8.59 -3.37
C TYR A 35 2.33 9.01 -3.46
N GLN A 36 1.83 9.25 -4.67
CA GLN A 36 0.43 9.57 -4.90
C GLN A 36 -0.49 8.38 -4.57
N ILE A 37 -0.12 7.17 -4.98
CA ILE A 37 -0.88 5.95 -4.65
C ILE A 37 -0.94 5.77 -3.13
N ARG A 38 0.20 5.89 -2.42
CA ARG A 38 0.22 5.82 -0.94
C ARG A 38 -0.68 6.88 -0.30
N LEU A 39 -0.69 8.11 -0.82
CA LEU A 39 -1.58 9.16 -0.31
C LEU A 39 -3.05 8.78 -0.48
N ASN A 40 -3.42 8.23 -1.63
CA ASN A 40 -4.78 7.75 -1.89
C ASN A 40 -5.14 6.59 -0.96
N LEU A 41 -4.22 5.65 -0.74
CA LEU A 41 -4.39 4.51 0.16
C LEU A 41 -4.60 4.94 1.62
N ILE A 42 -3.84 5.92 2.11
CA ILE A 42 -4.01 6.50 3.46
C ILE A 42 -5.45 7.02 3.61
N LYS A 43 -5.94 7.80 2.65
CA LYS A 43 -7.31 8.33 2.68
C LYS A 43 -8.36 7.22 2.60
N LYS A 44 -8.12 6.22 1.75
CA LYS A 44 -9.03 5.10 1.54
C LYS A 44 -9.14 4.23 2.81
N LEU A 45 -8.02 3.90 3.42
CA LEU A 45 -7.97 3.08 4.62
C LEU A 45 -8.34 3.85 5.90
N GLY A 46 -8.63 5.15 5.80
CA GLY A 46 -8.95 5.98 6.95
C GLY A 46 -7.76 6.20 7.90
N CYS A 47 -6.53 6.04 7.43
CA CYS A 47 -5.34 6.21 8.25
C CYS A 47 -5.11 7.70 8.54
N SER A 48 -4.68 8.00 9.75
CA SER A 48 -4.33 9.36 10.21
C SER A 48 -3.07 9.91 9.52
N GLY A 49 -2.24 9.05 8.95
CA GLY A 49 -1.02 9.45 8.24
C GLY A 49 -0.16 8.28 7.78
N ARG A 50 1.09 8.59 7.41
CA ARG A 50 2.03 7.59 6.88
C ARG A 50 2.41 6.52 7.91
N THR A 51 2.72 6.93 9.14
CA THR A 51 3.13 6.00 10.21
C THR A 51 2.01 5.00 10.52
N ASP A 52 0.80 5.51 10.72
CA ASP A 52 -0.40 4.71 10.96
C ASP A 52 -0.67 3.73 9.81
N PHE A 53 -0.60 4.20 8.57
CA PHE A 53 -0.71 3.35 7.40
C PHE A 53 0.35 2.23 7.35
N PHE A 54 1.60 2.51 7.69
CA PHE A 54 2.65 1.48 7.75
C PHE A 54 2.43 0.48 8.89
N ASN A 55 1.93 0.92 10.04
CA ASN A 55 1.60 0.04 11.15
C ASN A 55 0.46 -0.92 10.78
N ILE A 56 -0.62 -0.38 10.20
CA ILE A 56 -1.77 -1.17 9.76
C ILE A 56 -1.36 -2.13 8.65
N SER A 57 -0.73 -1.64 7.58
CA SER A 57 -0.38 -2.46 6.41
C SER A 57 0.54 -3.63 6.74
N ARG A 58 1.37 -3.51 7.78
CA ARG A 58 2.28 -4.57 8.21
C ARG A 58 1.74 -5.43 9.36
N SER A 59 0.58 -5.09 9.91
CA SER A 59 -0.07 -5.90 10.93
C SER A 59 -0.48 -7.26 10.36
N GLU A 60 -0.41 -8.30 11.18
CA GLU A 60 -0.77 -9.66 10.76
C GLU A 60 -2.23 -9.72 10.29
N THR A 61 -3.13 -9.08 11.04
CA THR A 61 -4.55 -8.96 10.71
C THR A 61 -4.77 -8.38 9.31
N PHE A 62 -4.07 -7.29 8.97
CA PHE A 62 -4.23 -6.67 7.66
C PHE A 62 -3.63 -7.52 6.54
N LYS A 63 -2.48 -8.19 6.79
CA LYS A 63 -1.90 -9.14 5.82
C LYS A 63 -2.89 -10.24 5.48
N SER A 64 -3.44 -10.93 6.48
CA SER A 64 -4.42 -11.99 6.27
C SER A 64 -5.67 -11.48 5.54
N TRP A 65 -6.20 -10.33 5.96
CA TRP A 65 -7.34 -9.70 5.29
C TRP A 65 -7.05 -9.38 3.82
N SER A 66 -5.88 -8.80 3.54
CA SER A 66 -5.49 -8.36 2.20
C SER A 66 -5.29 -9.52 1.22
N GLN A 67 -4.87 -10.69 1.68
CA GLN A 67 -4.75 -11.89 0.84
C GLN A 67 -6.09 -12.45 0.37
N ILE A 68 -7.15 -12.23 1.15
CA ILE A 68 -8.50 -12.73 0.85
C ILE A 68 -9.27 -11.73 -0.04
N HIS A 69 -9.03 -10.42 0.15
CA HIS A 69 -9.91 -9.37 -0.40
C HIS A 69 -9.28 -8.52 -1.52
N LEU A 70 -7.97 -8.62 -1.79
CA LEU A 70 -7.29 -7.87 -2.87
C LEU A 70 -6.91 -8.78 -4.02
#